data_AF-A0A925CW02-F1
#
_entry.id   AF-A0A925CW02-F1
#
_cell.length_a   1.000
_cell.length_b   1.000
_cell.length_c   1.000
_cell.angle_alpha   90.00
_cell.angle_beta   90.00
_cell.angle_gamma   90.00
#
_symmetry.space_group_name_H-M   'P 1'
#
loop_
_entity.id
_entity.type
_entity.pdbx_description
1 polymer ?
#
loop_
_entity_poly.entity_id
_entity_poly.type
_entity_poly.pdbx_seq_one_letter_code
_entity_poly.pdbx_strand_id
1 'polypeptide(L)'
;MTTTLSRDIEIMVASHEPRVRAAARRYGVDAGDVDLVLQETRVRLWRLAERGSTLAEIGPALIYRLAAGAAIDLLRRRDARREEPEDASIPVPSNETSPLDRIALHDALTHCVGALLTARRAVVGMYLHGAPREEIASLMCWSEAKTRNLLYRGLDDLRQCLRSSGFGEGR
;
A
#
# COMPACT_ATOMS: atom_id res chain seq x y z
N MET A 1 -7.53 28.48 -19.76
CA MET A 1 -8.35 27.46 -19.05
C MET A 1 -7.49 26.43 -18.32
N THR A 2 -6.33 26.03 -18.86
CA THR A 2 -5.37 25.10 -18.23
C THR A 2 -4.72 25.62 -16.94
N THR A 3 -4.47 26.93 -16.83
CA THR A 3 -3.82 27.55 -15.65
C THR A 3 -4.68 27.52 -14.39
N THR A 4 -6.01 27.65 -14.50
CA THR A 4 -6.93 27.59 -13.35
C THR A 4 -6.99 26.17 -12.78
N LEU A 5 -7.11 25.17 -13.66
CA LEU A 5 -7.15 23.76 -13.26
C LEU A 5 -5.88 23.33 -12.52
N SER A 6 -4.71 23.76 -13.02
CA SER A 6 -3.42 23.49 -12.36
C SER A 6 -3.40 24.04 -10.93
N ARG A 7 -3.87 25.29 -10.74
CA ARG A 7 -3.89 25.95 -9.43
C ARG A 7 -4.85 25.28 -8.45
N ASP A 8 -6.04 24.88 -8.92
CA ASP A 8 -7.04 24.23 -8.07
C ASP A 8 -6.57 22.86 -7.57
N ILE A 9 -5.87 22.11 -8.42
CA ILE A 9 -5.25 20.82 -8.04
C ILE A 9 -4.13 21.05 -7.03
N GLU A 10 -3.28 22.06 -7.22
CA GLU A 10 -2.22 22.39 -6.26
C GLU A 10 -2.80 22.71 -4.87
N ILE A 11 -3.83 23.55 -4.81
CA ILE A 11 -4.52 23.92 -3.56
C ILE A 11 -5.14 22.68 -2.91
N MET A 12 -5.82 21.84 -3.69
CA MET A 12 -6.43 20.61 -3.18
C MET A 12 -5.39 19.65 -2.60
N VAL A 13 -4.28 19.44 -3.32
CA VAL A 13 -3.22 18.54 -2.86
C VAL A 13 -2.52 19.10 -1.64
N ALA A 14 -2.19 20.39 -1.61
CA ALA A 14 -1.61 21.04 -0.44
C ALA A 14 -2.52 20.86 0.80
N SER A 15 -3.84 21.00 0.62
CA SER A 15 -4.83 20.84 1.68
C SER A 15 -4.92 19.40 2.22
N HIS A 16 -4.48 18.41 1.44
CA HIS A 16 -4.54 16.98 1.78
C HIS A 16 -3.16 16.35 1.95
N GLU A 17 -2.08 17.12 1.84
CA GLU A 17 -0.71 16.65 1.97
C GLU A 17 -0.47 15.86 3.28
N PRO A 18 -0.96 16.27 4.47
CA PRO A 18 -0.82 15.48 5.68
C PRO A 18 -1.40 14.07 5.56
N ARG A 19 -2.52 13.90 4.83
CA ARG A 19 -3.14 12.59 4.60
C ARG A 19 -2.37 11.74 3.61
N VAL A 20 -1.81 12.35 2.56
CA VAL A 20 -0.94 11.67 1.61
C VAL A 20 0.34 11.18 2.29
N ARG A 21 0.96 12.04 3.11
CA ARG A 21 2.13 11.67 3.92
C ARG A 21 1.78 10.57 4.94
N ALA A 22 0.63 10.66 5.58
CA ALA A 22 0.16 9.61 6.50
C ALA A 22 -0.06 8.26 5.78
N ALA A 23 -0.63 8.27 4.57
CA ALA A 23 -0.74 7.09 3.74
C ALA A 23 0.65 6.53 3.41
N ALA A 24 1.56 7.34 2.86
CA ALA A 24 2.91 6.91 2.50
C ALA A 24 3.65 6.24 3.69
N ARG A 25 3.59 6.86 4.88
CA ARG A 25 4.18 6.28 6.10
C ARG A 25 3.50 4.98 6.52
N ARG A 26 2.17 4.90 6.44
CA ARG A 26 1.39 3.70 6.76
C ARG A 26 1.80 2.52 5.88
N TYR A 27 2.08 2.76 4.60
CA TYR A 27 2.55 1.75 3.67
C TYR A 27 4.06 1.47 3.77
N GLY A 28 4.80 2.15 4.64
CA GLY A 28 6.23 1.89 4.86
C GLY A 28 7.16 2.58 3.85
N VAL A 29 6.70 3.64 3.17
CA VAL A 29 7.54 4.43 2.28
C VAL A 29 8.58 5.20 3.08
N ASP A 30 9.85 5.13 2.65
CA ASP A 30 10.97 5.87 3.24
C ASP A 30 10.69 7.38 3.27
N ALA A 31 11.17 8.06 4.31
CA ALA A 31 10.92 9.50 4.48
C ALA A 31 11.38 10.35 3.29
N GLY A 32 12.47 9.95 2.62
CA GLY A 32 12.99 10.61 1.42
C GLY A 32 12.14 10.42 0.17
N ASP A 33 11.30 9.38 0.13
CA ASP A 33 10.48 9.04 -1.04
C ASP A 33 9.02 9.49 -0.91
N VAL A 34 8.62 10.03 0.25
CA VAL A 34 7.25 10.53 0.47
C VAL A 34 6.87 11.61 -0.54
N ASP A 35 7.82 12.43 -0.98
CA ASP A 35 7.57 13.48 -1.96
C ASP A 35 7.29 12.91 -3.36
N LEU A 36 7.81 11.72 -3.68
CA LEU A 36 7.47 10.99 -4.91
C LEU A 36 6.01 10.52 -4.88
N VAL A 37 5.53 10.05 -3.73
CA VAL A 37 4.13 9.67 -3.53
C VAL A 37 3.22 10.89 -3.69
N LEU A 38 3.62 12.04 -3.13
CA LEU A 38 2.90 13.31 -3.30
C LEU A 38 2.81 13.72 -4.78
N GLN A 39 3.92 13.65 -5.50
CA GLN A 39 3.97 14.00 -6.91
C GLN A 39 3.11 13.07 -7.77
N GLU A 40 3.21 11.75 -7.58
CA GLU A 40 2.38 10.79 -8.31
C GLU A 40 0.89 10.97 -8.00
N THR A 41 0.55 11.28 -6.74
CA THR A 41 -0.83 11.62 -6.34
C THR A 41 -1.34 12.84 -7.10
N ARG A 42 -0.52 13.90 -7.25
CA ARG A 42 -0.85 15.10 -8.06
C ARG A 42 -1.13 14.72 -9.51
N VAL A 43 -0.26 13.92 -10.12
CA VAL A 43 -0.41 13.48 -11.52
C VAL A 43 -1.71 12.71 -11.72
N ARG A 44 -2.07 11.81 -10.79
CA ARG A 44 -3.32 11.04 -10.86
C ARG A 44 -4.54 11.93 -10.73
N LEU A 45 -4.52 12.91 -9.83
CA LEU A 45 -5.60 13.89 -9.67
C LEU A 45 -5.78 14.74 -10.93
N TRP A 46 -4.68 15.20 -11.52
CA TRP A 46 -4.71 15.95 -12.77
C TRP A 46 -5.31 15.14 -13.91
N ARG A 47 -4.89 13.89 -14.09
CA ARG A 47 -5.46 12.98 -15.11
C ARG A 47 -6.94 12.69 -14.89
N LEU A 48 -7.40 12.69 -13.64
CA LEU A 48 -8.81 12.47 -13.31
C LEU A 48 -9.65 13.70 -13.68
N ALA A 49 -9.13 14.88 -13.36
CA ALA A 49 -9.78 16.14 -13.71
C ALA A 49 -9.84 16.38 -15.23
N GLU A 50 -8.79 16.01 -15.98
CA GLU A 50 -8.82 16.03 -17.45
C GLU A 50 -9.90 15.13 -18.06
N ARG A 51 -10.26 14.04 -17.39
CA ARG A 51 -11.31 13.11 -17.84
C ARG A 51 -12.73 13.57 -17.48
N GLY A 52 -12.87 14.77 -16.94
CA GLY A 52 -14.17 15.39 -16.65
C GLY A 52 -14.67 15.21 -15.22
N SER A 53 -13.89 14.64 -14.30
CA SER A 53 -14.24 14.67 -12.88
C SER A 53 -14.09 16.09 -12.34
N THR A 54 -15.14 16.62 -11.71
CA THR A 54 -15.04 17.92 -11.06
C THR A 54 -14.21 17.78 -9.77
N LEU A 55 -13.37 18.77 -9.46
CA LEU A 55 -12.63 18.78 -8.18
C LEU A 55 -13.58 18.68 -6.96
N ALA A 56 -14.83 19.14 -7.08
CA ALA A 56 -15.85 19.01 -6.04
C ALA A 56 -16.25 17.55 -5.73
N GLU A 57 -16.14 16.64 -6.71
CA GLU A 57 -16.40 15.21 -6.53
C GLU A 57 -15.19 14.47 -5.94
N ILE A 58 -14.00 15.10 -5.97
CA ILE A 58 -12.76 14.52 -5.45
C ILE A 58 -12.70 14.74 -3.93
N GLY A 59 -13.34 13.83 -3.20
CA GLY A 59 -13.34 13.84 -1.74
C GLY A 59 -12.02 13.34 -1.11
N PRO A 60 -11.81 13.58 0.19
CA PRO A 60 -10.61 13.14 0.94
C PRO A 60 -10.33 11.64 0.83
N ALA A 61 -11.37 10.81 0.74
CA ALA A 61 -11.26 9.36 0.59
C ALA A 61 -10.68 8.93 -0.77
N LEU A 62 -10.95 9.69 -1.83
CA LEU A 62 -10.37 9.42 -3.14
C LEU A 62 -8.89 9.84 -3.18
N ILE A 63 -8.55 10.99 -2.58
CA ILE A 63 -7.16 11.45 -2.48
C ILE A 63 -6.31 10.44 -1.69
N TYR A 64 -6.84 9.94 -0.57
CA TYR A 64 -6.18 8.89 0.20
C TYR A 64 -5.97 7.61 -0.64
N ARG A 65 -6.98 7.16 -1.40
CA ARG A 65 -6.84 6.01 -2.32
C ARG A 65 -5.76 6.20 -3.37
N LEU A 66 -5.70 7.39 -3.98
CA LEU A 66 -4.67 7.70 -4.99
C LEU A 66 -3.28 7.68 -4.38
N ALA A 67 -3.13 8.22 -3.16
CA ALA A 67 -1.88 8.19 -2.39
C ALA A 67 -1.47 6.78 -1.97
N ALA A 68 -2.41 5.97 -1.49
CA ALA A 68 -2.19 4.57 -1.15
C ALA A 68 -1.70 3.77 -2.36
N GLY A 69 -2.37 3.90 -3.50
CA GLY A 69 -1.94 3.27 -4.75
C GLY A 69 -0.56 3.74 -5.19
N ALA A 70 -0.27 5.04 -5.07
CA ALA A 70 1.04 5.60 -5.44
C ALA A 70 2.17 5.07 -4.53
N ALA A 71 1.92 4.94 -3.22
CA ALA A 71 2.85 4.33 -2.27
C ALA A 71 3.12 2.86 -2.60
N ILE A 72 2.08 2.07 -2.87
CA ILE A 72 2.22 0.66 -3.26
C ILE A 72 3.01 0.51 -4.57
N ASP A 73 2.71 1.33 -5.58
CA ASP A 73 3.41 1.26 -6.86
C ASP A 73 4.89 1.65 -6.74
N LEU A 74 5.21 2.62 -5.87
CA LEU A 74 6.58 3.00 -5.56
C LEU A 74 7.35 1.84 -4.91
N LEU A 75 6.76 1.21 -3.89
CA LEU A 75 7.39 0.09 -3.18
C LEU A 75 7.64 -1.10 -4.11
N ARG A 76 6.65 -1.46 -4.95
CA ARG A 76 6.82 -2.51 -5.98
C ARG A 76 7.97 -2.23 -6.94
N ARG A 77 8.15 -0.96 -7.34
CA ARG A 77 9.27 -0.56 -8.21
C ARG A 77 10.61 -0.64 -7.50
N ARG A 78 10.66 -0.45 -6.17
CA ARG A 78 11.89 -0.66 -5.40
C ARG A 78 12.17 -2.14 -5.23
N ASP A 79 11.18 -2.96 -4.90
CA ASP A 79 11.36 -4.41 -4.79
C ASP A 79 11.89 -5.00 -6.11
N ALA A 80 11.27 -4.65 -7.24
CA ALA A 80 11.73 -5.07 -8.56
C ALA A 80 13.14 -4.57 -8.92
N ARG A 81 13.58 -3.44 -8.33
CA ARG A 81 14.94 -2.90 -8.51
C ARG A 81 15.94 -3.47 -7.51
N ARG A 82 15.47 -3.97 -6.36
CA ARG A 82 16.25 -4.59 -5.30
C ARG A 82 16.50 -6.08 -5.57
N GLU A 83 15.70 -6.69 -6.44
CA GLU A 83 16.00 -7.96 -7.09
C GLU A 83 17.23 -7.85 -8.04
N GLU A 84 17.70 -6.63 -8.36
CA GLU A 84 19.08 -6.35 -8.77
C GLU A 84 19.88 -5.94 -7.50
N PRO A 85 21.08 -6.50 -7.24
CA PRO A 85 21.59 -6.64 -5.89
C PRO A 85 22.08 -5.31 -5.30
N GLU A 86 21.26 -4.65 -4.49
CA GLU A 86 21.72 -3.64 -3.51
C GLU A 86 20.96 -3.75 -2.17
N ASP A 87 21.73 -4.20 -1.19
CA ASP A 87 21.40 -4.44 0.21
C ASP A 87 21.16 -3.13 0.97
N ALA A 88 20.06 -3.04 1.72
CA ALA A 88 19.89 -1.99 2.74
C ALA A 88 18.87 -2.40 3.82
N SER A 89 19.38 -2.80 4.98
CA SER A 89 18.60 -3.10 6.18
C SER A 89 18.23 -1.81 6.95
N ILE A 90 16.98 -1.70 7.41
CA ILE A 90 16.48 -0.61 8.25
C ILE A 90 16.15 -1.19 9.65
N PRO A 91 16.70 -0.66 10.77
CA PRO A 91 16.35 -1.15 12.11
C PRO A 91 15.08 -0.48 12.65
N VAL A 92 14.16 -1.29 13.18
CA VAL A 92 12.93 -0.86 13.90
C VAL A 92 13.01 -1.31 15.38
N PRO A 93 12.70 -0.47 16.39
CA PRO A 93 12.94 -0.81 17.79
C PRO A 93 11.89 -1.77 18.39
N SER A 94 12.44 -2.70 19.20
CA SER A 94 11.93 -3.47 20.36
C SER A 94 10.53 -4.11 20.36
N ASN A 95 10.54 -5.44 20.26
CA ASN A 95 9.82 -6.42 21.09
C ASN A 95 10.65 -7.72 21.02
N GLU A 96 10.72 -8.47 22.11
CA GLU A 96 11.65 -9.58 22.41
C GLU A 96 11.66 -10.70 21.34
N THR A 97 12.42 -10.50 20.28
CA THR A 97 12.65 -11.46 19.20
C THR A 97 14.03 -11.14 18.64
N SER A 98 14.91 -12.13 18.56
CA SER A 98 16.28 -11.93 18.07
C SER A 98 16.24 -11.26 16.69
N PRO A 99 17.18 -10.37 16.34
CA PRO A 99 17.27 -9.81 14.98
C PRO A 99 17.22 -10.89 13.88
N LEU A 100 17.78 -12.07 14.16
CA LEU A 100 17.74 -13.24 13.27
C LEU A 100 16.32 -13.80 13.09
N ASP A 101 15.55 -13.91 14.18
CA ASP A 101 14.17 -14.39 14.14
C ASP A 101 13.25 -13.40 13.40
N ARG A 102 13.54 -12.10 13.48
CA ARG A 102 12.82 -11.06 12.72
C ARG A 102 13.07 -11.17 11.22
N ILE A 103 14.31 -11.41 10.81
CA ILE A 103 14.68 -11.63 9.41
C ILE A 103 13.99 -12.90 8.91
N ALA A 104 14.08 -14.00 9.66
CA ALA A 104 13.44 -15.26 9.30
C ALA A 104 11.91 -15.14 9.18
N LEU A 105 11.26 -14.40 10.08
CA LEU A 105 9.84 -14.12 10.01
C LEU A 105 9.50 -13.25 8.79
N HIS A 106 10.32 -12.24 8.49
CA HIS A 106 10.14 -11.39 7.32
C HIS A 106 10.24 -12.19 6.02
N ASP A 107 11.25 -13.04 5.89
CA ASP A 107 11.43 -13.91 4.73
C ASP A 107 10.27 -14.90 4.58
N ALA A 108 9.82 -15.50 5.68
CA ALA A 108 8.66 -16.37 5.68
C ALA A 108 7.37 -15.65 5.27
N LEU A 109 7.15 -14.41 5.75
CA LEU A 109 6.03 -13.58 5.35
C LEU A 109 6.06 -13.25 3.86
N THR A 110 7.21 -12.80 3.35
CA THR A 110 7.40 -12.47 1.93
C THR A 110 7.16 -13.69 1.05
N HIS A 111 7.74 -14.84 1.41
CA HIS A 111 7.53 -16.11 0.72
C HIS A 111 6.05 -16.52 0.72
N CYS A 112 5.40 -16.54 1.88
CA CYS A 112 4.03 -17.00 2.01
C CYS A 112 3.01 -16.07 1.32
N VAL A 113 3.20 -14.76 1.38
CA VAL A 113 2.39 -13.81 0.60
C VAL A 113 2.62 -14.02 -0.90
N GLY A 114 3.88 -14.23 -1.30
CA GLY A 114 4.26 -14.57 -2.68
C GLY A 114 3.63 -15.87 -3.19
N ALA A 115 3.34 -16.83 -2.33
CA ALA A 115 2.70 -18.10 -2.69
C ALA A 115 1.17 -18.01 -2.88
N LEU A 116 0.53 -16.94 -2.39
CA LEU A 116 -0.93 -16.78 -2.51
C LEU A 116 -1.36 -16.64 -3.98
N LEU A 117 -2.56 -17.13 -4.31
CA LEU A 117 -3.21 -16.86 -5.59
C LEU A 117 -3.31 -15.35 -5.85
N THR A 118 -3.10 -14.90 -7.10
CA THR A 118 -2.95 -13.49 -7.47
C THR A 118 -4.01 -12.57 -6.86
N ALA A 119 -5.29 -12.97 -6.89
CA ALA A 119 -6.37 -12.18 -6.33
C ALA A 119 -6.32 -12.10 -4.80
N ARG A 120 -5.92 -13.17 -4.11
CA ARG A 120 -5.75 -13.22 -2.64
C ARG A 120 -4.50 -12.44 -2.22
N ARG A 121 -3.39 -12.59 -2.96
CA ARG A 121 -2.15 -11.83 -2.75
C ARG A 121 -2.39 -10.33 -2.78
N ALA A 122 -3.14 -9.85 -3.77
CA ALA A 122 -3.45 -8.42 -3.90
C ALA A 122 -4.20 -7.88 -2.67
N VAL A 123 -5.28 -8.55 -2.24
CA VAL A 123 -6.09 -8.09 -1.09
C VAL A 123 -5.38 -8.27 0.25
N VAL A 124 -4.67 -9.39 0.46
CA VAL A 124 -3.89 -9.62 1.68
C VAL A 124 -2.74 -8.63 1.77
N GLY A 125 -2.02 -8.40 0.68
CA GLY A 125 -0.95 -7.40 0.62
C GLY A 125 -1.46 -6.02 1.02
N MET A 126 -2.54 -5.53 0.41
CA MET A 126 -3.13 -4.24 0.78
C MET A 126 -3.59 -4.20 2.24
N TYR A 127 -4.21 -5.26 2.74
CA TYR A 127 -4.69 -5.34 4.12
C TYR A 127 -3.56 -5.35 5.15
N LEU A 128 -2.46 -6.07 4.88
CA LEU A 128 -1.27 -6.10 5.75
C LEU A 128 -0.57 -4.74 5.82
N HIS A 129 -0.63 -3.96 4.75
CA HIS A 129 -0.18 -2.56 4.75
C HIS A 129 -1.26 -1.59 5.29
N GLY A 130 -2.32 -2.12 5.88
CA GLY A 130 -3.33 -1.37 6.60
C GLY A 130 -4.46 -0.79 5.75
N ALA A 131 -4.65 -1.17 4.49
CA ALA A 131 -5.83 -0.74 3.75
C ALA A 131 -7.11 -1.34 4.39
N PRO A 132 -8.13 -0.52 4.74
CA PRO A 132 -9.42 -1.02 5.18
C PRO A 132 -10.15 -1.73 4.03
N ARG A 133 -11.03 -2.68 4.35
CA ARG A 133 -11.67 -3.58 3.37
C ARG A 133 -12.48 -2.82 2.32
N GLU A 134 -13.16 -1.76 2.74
CA GLU A 134 -13.99 -0.89 1.92
C GLU A 134 -13.13 -0.16 0.86
N GLU A 135 -11.91 0.23 1.25
CA GLU A 135 -10.94 0.84 0.35
C GLU A 135 -10.40 -0.17 -0.66
N ILE A 136 -10.05 -1.37 -0.21
CA ILE A 136 -9.60 -2.46 -1.11
C ILE A 136 -10.71 -2.78 -2.13
N ALA A 137 -11.96 -2.91 -1.69
CA ALA A 137 -13.10 -3.15 -2.57
C ALA A 137 -13.22 -2.05 -3.63
N SER A 138 -13.06 -0.79 -3.22
CA SER A 138 -13.12 0.37 -4.10
C SER A 138 -11.95 0.43 -5.09
N LEU A 139 -10.72 0.14 -4.63
CA LEU A 139 -9.50 0.14 -5.46
C LEU A 139 -9.50 -0.97 -6.50
N MET A 140 -10.01 -2.15 -6.14
CA MET A 140 -10.03 -3.32 -7.02
C MET A 140 -11.30 -3.42 -7.86
N CYS A 141 -12.25 -2.48 -7.71
CA CYS A 141 -13.59 -2.54 -8.30
C CYS A 141 -14.29 -3.88 -8.02
N TRP A 142 -14.17 -4.38 -6.78
CA TRP A 142 -14.80 -5.61 -6.33
C TRP A 142 -15.97 -5.31 -5.40
N SER A 143 -16.95 -6.22 -5.36
CA SER A 143 -18.01 -6.15 -4.36
C SER A 143 -17.43 -6.39 -2.95
N GLU A 144 -18.08 -5.84 -1.93
CA GLU A 144 -17.71 -6.07 -0.53
C GLU A 144 -17.63 -7.57 -0.21
N ALA A 145 -18.61 -8.34 -0.69
CA ALA A 145 -18.64 -9.79 -0.52
C ALA A 145 -17.42 -10.49 -1.13
N LYS A 146 -17.02 -10.10 -2.35
CA LYS A 146 -15.83 -10.65 -3.03
C LYS A 146 -14.55 -10.28 -2.28
N THR A 147 -14.41 -9.03 -1.87
CA THR A 147 -13.25 -8.55 -1.11
C THR A 147 -13.12 -9.27 0.22
N ARG A 148 -14.21 -9.41 0.96
CA ARG A 148 -14.25 -10.13 2.24
C ARG A 148 -13.87 -11.60 2.08
N ASN A 149 -14.42 -12.27 1.05
CA ASN A 149 -14.11 -13.67 0.77
C ASN A 149 -12.63 -13.87 0.45
N LEU A 150 -12.09 -13.09 -0.50
CA LEU A 150 -10.69 -13.18 -0.91
C LEU A 150 -9.73 -12.81 0.23
N LEU A 151 -10.07 -11.79 1.03
CA LEU A 151 -9.25 -11.39 2.18
C LEU A 151 -9.17 -12.51 3.21
N TYR A 152 -10.31 -13.04 3.66
CA TYR A 152 -10.29 -14.05 4.71
C TYR A 152 -9.71 -15.37 4.24
N ARG A 153 -9.98 -15.79 2.99
CA ARG A 153 -9.32 -16.97 2.42
C ARG A 153 -7.82 -16.75 2.29
N GLY A 154 -7.38 -15.59 1.83
CA GLY A 154 -5.95 -15.29 1.72
C GLY A 154 -5.25 -15.20 3.08
N LEU A 155 -5.89 -14.66 4.12
CA LEU A 155 -5.34 -14.65 5.48
C LEU A 155 -5.27 -16.04 6.09
N ASP A 156 -6.22 -16.92 5.76
CA ASP A 156 -6.21 -18.32 6.19
C ASP A 156 -5.06 -19.09 5.53
N ASP A 157 -4.92 -18.97 4.20
CA ASP A 157 -3.80 -19.54 3.44
C ASP A 157 -2.44 -19.04 3.97
N LEU A 158 -2.34 -17.73 4.26
CA LEU A 158 -1.13 -17.12 4.81
C LEU A 158 -0.79 -17.72 6.19
N ARG A 159 -1.78 -17.85 7.08
CA ARG A 159 -1.56 -18.49 8.40
C ARG A 159 -1.12 -19.94 8.25
N GLN A 160 -1.71 -20.68 7.32
CA GLN A 160 -1.34 -22.07 7.06
C GLN A 160 0.11 -22.18 6.57
N CYS A 161 0.51 -21.32 5.64
CA CYS A 161 1.87 -21.28 5.12
C CYS A 161 2.90 -20.90 6.19
N LEU A 162 2.60 -19.90 7.02
CA LEU A 162 3.48 -19.50 8.13
C LEU A 162 3.65 -20.63 9.15
N ARG A 163 2.57 -21.34 9.48
CA ARG A 163 2.62 -22.53 10.35
C ARG A 163 3.49 -23.64 9.79
N SER A 164 3.36 -23.95 8.49
CA SER A 164 4.24 -24.94 7.85
C SER A 164 5.71 -24.50 7.81
N SER A 165 5.96 -23.19 7.88
CA SER A 165 7.29 -22.58 7.93
C SER A 165 7.84 -22.45 9.37
N GLY A 166 7.12 -22.96 10.38
CA GLY A 166 7.54 -22.93 11.78
C GLY A 166 7.13 -21.68 12.57
N PHE A 167 6.27 -20.82 12.01
CA PHE A 167 5.79 -19.59 12.66
C PHE A 167 4.30 -19.69 13.04
N GLY A 168 3.93 -19.28 14.26
CA GLY A 168 2.51 -19.08 14.63
C GLY A 168 1.91 -20.04 15.66
N GLU A 169 2.73 -20.72 16.46
CA GLU A 169 2.30 -21.24 17.76
C GLU A 169 2.76 -20.28 18.86
N GLY A 170 1.84 -19.86 19.72
CA GLY A 170 2.18 -19.08 20.90
C GLY A 170 3.20 -19.86 21.73
N ARG A 171 4.39 -19.31 21.86
CA ARG A 171 5.38 -19.69 22.85
C ARG A 171 5.66 -18.46 23.70
#